data_AF-A0A6V7KMI9-F1
#
_entry.id   AF-A0A6V7KMI9-F1
#
_cell.length_a   1.000
_cell.length_b   1.000
_cell.length_c   1.000
_cell.angle_alpha   90.00
_cell.angle_beta   90.00
_cell.angle_gamma   90.00
#
_symmetry.space_group_name_H-M   'P 1'
#
loop_
_entity.id
_entity.type
_entity.pdbx_description
1 polymer ?
#
loop_
_entity_poly.entity_id
_entity_poly.type
_entity_poly.pdbx_seq_one_letter_code
_entity_poly.pdbx_strand_id
1 'polypeptide(L)'
;MNFYRFSLSWPRILPTGRPDNISKTGVEYYKNLIDELLANGIEPFVTIYHFDDVQLLYEKTGGWVNETMVEYFADYARVAFREFGDKVKFWTTYNEINIFCTLQPFVEEPAPP
;
A
#
# COMPACT_ATOMS: atom_id res chain seq x y z
N MET A 1 -6.62 -19.03 14.44
CA MET A 1 -6.74 -18.18 13.25
C MET A 1 -5.69 -18.68 12.27
N ASN A 2 -6.05 -19.04 11.03
CA ASN A 2 -5.10 -19.63 10.09
C ASN A 2 -4.41 -18.58 9.20
N PHE A 3 -5.10 -17.46 8.95
CA PHE A 3 -4.62 -16.36 8.12
C PHE A 3 -4.93 -15.04 8.79
N TYR A 4 -4.06 -14.04 8.59
CA TYR A 4 -4.34 -12.66 8.96
C TYR A 4 -4.11 -11.75 7.77
N ARG A 5 -5.18 -11.10 7.32
CA ARG A 5 -5.13 -10.13 6.21
C ARG A 5 -4.88 -8.73 6.75
N PHE A 6 -3.83 -8.07 6.26
CA PHE A 6 -3.52 -6.68 6.59
C PHE A 6 -3.02 -5.94 5.35
N SER A 7 -3.08 -4.61 5.37
CA SER A 7 -2.52 -3.77 4.32
C SER A 7 -1.17 -3.19 4.71
N LEU A 8 -0.29 -3.08 3.73
CA LEU A 8 0.88 -2.22 3.82
C LEU A 8 0.44 -0.77 3.65
N SER A 9 1.16 0.15 4.31
CA SER A 9 0.96 1.57 4.13
C SER A 9 2.00 2.14 3.16
N TRP A 10 1.55 2.68 2.03
CA TRP A 10 2.44 3.25 1.01
C TRP A 10 3.30 4.39 1.58
N PRO A 11 2.76 5.45 2.21
CA PRO A 11 3.59 6.53 2.77
C PRO A 11 4.49 6.05 3.92
N ARG A 12 4.15 4.94 4.59
CA ARG A 12 5.02 4.37 5.64
C ARG A 12 6.26 3.70 5.07
N ILE A 13 6.14 3.01 3.93
CA ILE A 13 7.25 2.29 3.29
C ILE A 13 8.05 3.23 2.39
N LEU A 14 7.37 4.03 1.58
CA LEU A 14 7.95 5.01 0.65
C LEU A 14 7.39 6.41 0.96
N PRO A 15 8.01 7.19 1.86
CA PRO A 15 7.50 8.51 2.25
C PRO A 15 7.40 9.52 1.10
N THR A 16 8.22 9.36 0.07
CA THR A 16 8.21 10.17 -1.17
C THR A 16 7.32 9.56 -2.26
N GLY A 17 6.72 8.40 -1.99
CA GLY A 17 6.00 7.58 -2.97
C GLY A 17 6.91 6.81 -3.94
N ARG A 18 8.23 6.95 -3.83
CA ARG A 18 9.21 6.39 -4.76
C ARG A 18 10.29 5.58 -4.05
N PRO A 19 10.95 4.64 -4.74
CA PRO A 19 11.99 3.78 -4.16
C PRO A 19 13.31 4.52 -3.88
N ASP A 20 13.40 5.82 -4.21
CA ASP A 20 14.54 6.68 -3.88
C ASP A 20 14.68 6.92 -2.36
N ASN A 21 13.60 6.77 -1.60
CA ASN A 21 13.61 6.87 -0.15
C ASN A 21 12.75 5.77 0.48
N ILE A 22 13.39 4.69 0.92
CA ILE A 22 12.73 3.58 1.62
C ILE A 22 12.89 3.78 3.13
N SER A 23 11.75 3.84 3.83
CA SER A 23 11.70 3.95 5.28
C SER A 23 12.15 2.66 5.96
N LYS A 24 13.34 2.67 6.56
CA LYS A 24 13.87 1.50 7.30
C LYS A 24 12.95 1.08 8.44
N THR A 25 12.48 2.05 9.23
CA THR A 25 11.58 1.79 10.37
C THR A 25 10.20 1.33 9.91
N GLY A 26 9.70 1.85 8.79
CA GLY A 26 8.44 1.41 8.18
C GLY A 26 8.52 -0.04 7.71
N VAL A 27 9.61 -0.42 7.04
CA VAL A 27 9.86 -1.80 6.62
C VAL A 27 10.05 -2.72 7.82
N GLU A 28 10.83 -2.31 8.82
CA GLU A 28 11.09 -3.12 10.02
C GLU A 28 9.82 -3.40 10.82
N TYR A 29 8.90 -2.43 10.91
CA TYR A 29 7.58 -2.66 11.51
C TYR A 29 6.84 -3.83 10.85
N TYR A 30 6.78 -3.87 9.52
CA TYR A 30 6.09 -4.94 8.81
C TYR A 30 6.85 -6.26 8.87
N LYS A 31 8.19 -6.25 8.86
CA LYS A 31 8.99 -7.46 9.09
C LYS A 31 8.70 -8.06 10.46
N ASN A 32 8.68 -7.24 11.51
CA ASN A 32 8.38 -7.69 12.87
C ASN A 32 6.95 -8.24 12.98
N LEU A 33 5.97 -7.59 12.35
CA LEU A 33 4.59 -8.10 12.30
C LEU A 33 4.51 -9.46 11.60
N ILE A 34 5.13 -9.58 10.43
CA ILE A 34 5.15 -10.83 9.65
C ILE A 34 5.84 -11.94 10.44
N ASP A 35 6.97 -11.65 11.07
CA ASP A 35 7.71 -12.62 11.88
C ASP A 35 6.90 -13.09 13.09
N GLU A 36 6.21 -12.18 13.77
CA GLU A 36 5.34 -12.54 14.89
C GLU A 36 4.14 -13.39 14.45
N LEU A 37 3.52 -13.06 13.30
CA LEU A 37 2.43 -13.88 12.75
C LEU A 37 2.91 -15.30 12.46
N LEU A 38 4.06 -15.44 11.78
CA LEU A 38 4.64 -16.74 11.45
C LEU A 38 5.06 -17.53 12.69
N ALA A 39 5.63 -16.86 13.70
CA ALA A 39 5.99 -17.47 14.98
C ALA A 39 4.77 -18.07 15.71
N ASN A 40 3.59 -17.49 15.50
CA ASN A 40 2.31 -17.97 16.04
C ASN A 40 1.53 -18.89 15.07
N GLY A 41 2.16 -19.31 13.96
CA GLY A 41 1.53 -20.21 12.98
C GLY A 41 0.39 -19.57 12.18
N ILE A 42 0.36 -18.24 12.08
CA ILE A 42 -0.64 -17.48 11.32
C ILE A 42 -0.02 -17.07 9.98
N GLU A 43 -0.62 -17.49 8.87
CA GLU A 43 -0.11 -17.14 7.54
C GLU A 43 -0.47 -15.68 7.18
N PRO A 44 0.52 -14.84 6.84
CA PRO A 44 0.27 -13.45 6.46
C PRO A 44 -0.38 -13.37 5.06
N PHE A 45 -1.45 -12.58 4.95
CA PHE A 45 -2.07 -12.22 3.68
C PHE A 45 -1.97 -10.71 3.49
N VAL A 46 -1.10 -10.26 2.59
CA VAL A 46 -0.82 -8.85 2.41
C VAL A 46 -1.67 -8.24 1.31
N THR A 47 -2.33 -7.13 1.61
CA THR A 47 -2.86 -6.19 0.61
C THR A 47 -1.84 -5.07 0.37
N ILE A 48 -1.49 -4.80 -0.89
CA ILE A 48 -0.47 -3.79 -1.22
C ILE A 48 -1.02 -2.38 -1.04
N TYR A 49 -2.23 -2.09 -1.53
CA TYR A 49 -2.86 -0.77 -1.47
C TYR A 49 -4.28 -0.80 -0.89
N HIS A 50 -4.56 0.12 0.03
CA HIS A 50 -5.86 0.24 0.70
C HIS A 50 -6.23 1.70 0.96
N PHE A 51 -6.40 2.47 -0.12
CA PHE A 51 -6.88 3.86 -0.11
C PHE A 51 -5.95 4.83 0.63
N ASP A 52 -4.65 4.55 0.60
CA ASP A 52 -3.63 5.24 1.37
C ASP A 52 -2.53 5.81 0.47
N ASP A 53 -2.92 6.73 -0.40
CA ASP A 53 -1.99 7.43 -1.30
C ASP A 53 -0.96 8.29 -0.55
N VAL A 54 0.15 8.55 -1.23
CA VAL A 54 1.15 9.51 -0.75
C VAL A 54 0.76 10.90 -1.20
N GLN A 55 0.56 11.82 -0.26
CA GLN A 55 0.17 13.22 -0.53
C GLN A 55 1.05 13.88 -1.60
N LEU A 56 2.37 13.67 -1.54
CA LEU A 56 3.32 14.21 -2.52
C LEU A 56 3.09 13.69 -3.95
N LEU A 57 2.65 12.44 -4.11
CA LEU A 57 2.27 11.92 -5.43
C LEU A 57 0.95 12.54 -5.87
N TYR A 58 -0.04 12.62 -4.99
CA TYR A 58 -1.32 13.22 -5.29
C TYR A 58 -1.18 14.67 -5.78
N GLU A 59 -0.42 15.51 -5.05
CA GLU A 59 -0.15 16.90 -5.43
C GLU A 59 0.58 17.02 -6.79
N LYS A 60 1.39 16.01 -7.15
CA LYS A 60 2.14 15.99 -8.41
C LYS A 60 1.31 15.50 -9.59
N THR A 61 0.45 14.50 -9.38
CA THR A 61 -0.22 13.77 -10.46
C THR A 61 -1.70 14.10 -10.58
N GLY A 62 -2.33 14.62 -9.54
CA GLY A 62 -3.78 14.68 -9.41
C GLY A 62 -4.41 13.35 -9.00
N GLY A 63 -3.61 12.40 -8.50
CA GLY A 63 -4.10 11.09 -8.07
C GLY A 63 -4.30 10.09 -9.23
N TRP A 64 -5.15 9.09 -9.02
CA TRP A 64 -5.29 7.92 -9.89
C TRP A 64 -5.93 8.18 -11.26
N VAL A 65 -6.43 9.39 -11.52
CA VAL A 65 -6.84 9.81 -12.87
C VAL A 65 -5.64 10.00 -13.81
N ASN A 66 -4.43 10.07 -13.26
CA ASN A 66 -3.19 10.18 -14.02
C ASN A 66 -2.55 8.80 -14.22
N GLU A 67 -2.36 8.41 -15.48
CA GLU A 67 -1.82 7.09 -15.86
C GLU A 67 -0.42 6.80 -15.28
N THR A 68 0.36 7.84 -14.96
CA THR A 68 1.68 7.67 -14.35
C THR A 68 1.62 7.09 -12.93
N MET A 69 0.45 7.11 -12.27
CA MET A 69 0.24 6.44 -10.98
C MET A 69 0.46 4.93 -11.04
N VAL A 70 0.23 4.31 -12.20
CA VAL A 70 0.47 2.88 -12.41
C VAL A 70 1.96 2.54 -12.21
N GLU A 71 2.85 3.40 -12.68
CA GLU A 71 4.29 3.20 -12.52
C GLU A 71 4.75 3.40 -11.08
N TYR A 72 4.25 4.44 -10.39
CA TYR A 72 4.55 4.63 -8.96
C TYR A 72 4.08 3.45 -8.13
N PHE A 73 2.88 2.93 -8.41
CA PHE A 73 2.36 1.75 -7.73
C PHE A 73 3.19 0.50 -8.04
N ALA A 74 3.60 0.32 -9.29
CA ALA A 74 4.46 -0.80 -9.66
C ALA A 74 5.81 -0.75 -8.92
N ASP A 75 6.43 0.43 -8.79
CA ASP A 75 7.64 0.61 -7.99
C ASP A 75 7.43 0.27 -6.52
N TYR A 76 6.32 0.73 -5.94
CA TYR A 76 5.93 0.40 -4.57
C TYR A 76 5.74 -1.11 -4.37
N ALA A 77 5.01 -1.76 -5.27
CA ALA A 77 4.79 -3.21 -5.23
C ALA A 77 6.11 -3.99 -5.37
N ARG A 78 7.05 -3.54 -6.22
CA ARG A 78 8.40 -4.14 -6.34
C ARG A 78 9.16 -4.06 -5.02
N VAL A 79 9.09 -2.93 -4.31
CA VAL A 79 9.69 -2.79 -2.99
C VAL A 79 9.03 -3.75 -1.99
N ALA A 80 7.70 -3.83 -1.96
CA ALA A 80 6.99 -4.75 -1.07
C ALA A 80 7.38 -6.22 -1.32
N PHE A 81 7.41 -6.66 -2.57
CA PHE A 81 7.83 -8.03 -2.91
C PHE A 81 9.29 -8.29 -2.56
N ARG A 82 10.19 -7.32 -2.77
CA ARG A 82 11.60 -7.48 -2.41
C ARG A 82 11.80 -7.58 -0.89
N GLU A 83 11.08 -6.77 -0.12
CA GLU A 83 11.28 -6.70 1.34
C GLU A 83 10.56 -7.81 2.13
N PHE A 84 9.45 -8.35 1.60
CA PHE A 84 8.58 -9.27 2.36
C PHE A 84 8.25 -10.58 1.61
N GLY A 85 8.60 -10.69 0.32
CA GLY A 85 8.21 -11.82 -0.52
C GLY A 85 8.86 -13.15 -0.17
N ASP A 86 9.92 -13.15 0.65
CA ASP A 86 10.53 -14.36 1.20
C ASP A 86 9.62 -15.05 2.23
N LYS A 87 8.76 -14.29 2.91
CA LYS A 87 7.89 -14.75 4.02
C LYS A 87 6.41 -14.68 3.71
N VAL A 88 5.99 -13.89 2.72
CA VAL A 88 4.57 -13.70 2.37
C VAL A 88 4.23 -14.41 1.07
N LYS A 89 3.27 -15.35 1.15
CA LYS A 89 2.81 -16.15 -0.01
C LYS A 89 1.53 -15.62 -0.65
N PHE A 90 0.67 -14.95 0.13
CA PHE A 90 -0.63 -14.49 -0.32
C PHE A 90 -0.68 -12.97 -0.44
N TRP A 91 -1.02 -12.50 -1.64
CA TRP A 91 -1.00 -11.09 -2.00
C TRP A 91 -2.31 -10.66 -2.66
N THR A 92 -2.80 -9.49 -2.29
CA THR A 92 -3.86 -8.75 -2.99
C THR A 92 -3.28 -7.43 -3.44
N THR A 93 -3.49 -7.03 -4.69
CA THR A 93 -3.00 -5.73 -5.20
C THR A 93 -3.78 -4.57 -4.57
N TYR A 94 -5.08 -4.50 -4.83
CA TYR A 94 -5.97 -3.44 -4.36
C TYR A 94 -7.09 -3.99 -3.49
N ASN A 95 -7.40 -3.30 -2.39
CA ASN A 95 -8.67 -3.51 -1.69
C ASN A 95 -9.80 -2.76 -2.41
N GLU A 96 -10.90 -3.45 -2.73
CA GLU A 96 -12.19 -2.85 -3.16
C GLU A 96 -12.07 -1.67 -4.14
N ILE A 97 -11.33 -1.85 -5.24
CA ILE A 97 -11.06 -0.76 -6.19
C ILE A 97 -12.34 -0.16 -6.80
N ASN A 98 -13.41 -0.94 -6.89
CA ASN A 98 -14.72 -0.46 -7.32
C ASN A 98 -15.29 0.62 -6.38
N ILE A 99 -15.07 0.50 -5.07
CA ILE A 99 -15.50 1.50 -4.08
C ILE A 99 -14.67 2.77 -4.24
N PHE A 100 -13.36 2.61 -4.39
CA PHE A 100 -12.45 3.74 -4.64
C PHE A 100 -12.88 4.56 -5.86
N CYS A 101 -13.07 3.91 -7.00
CA CYS A 101 -13.48 4.58 -8.24
C CYS A 101 -14.87 5.24 -8.13
N THR A 102 -15.77 4.68 -7.31
CA THR A 102 -17.12 5.24 -7.14
C THR A 102 -17.12 6.44 -6.19
N LEU A 103 -16.32 6.40 -5.12
CA LEU A 103 -16.35 7.43 -4.07
C LEU A 103 -15.41 8.61 -4.33
N GLN A 104 -14.30 8.43 -5.07
CA GLN A 104 -13.32 9.50 -5.31
C GLN A 104 -13.94 10.80 -5.86
N PRO A 105 -14.86 10.79 -6.85
CA PRO A 105 -15.48 12.01 -7.36
C PRO A 105 -16.26 12.82 -6.31
N PHE A 106 -16.77 12.15 -5.26
CA PHE A 106 -17.57 12.80 -4.21
C PHE A 106 -16.72 13.45 -3.10
N VAL A 107 -15.43 13.13 -3.03
CA VAL A 107 -14.48 13.75 -2.08
C VAL A 107 -13.85 15.01 -2.68
N GLU A 108 -13.81 15.11 -4.01
CA GLU A 108 -13.20 16.22 -4.75
C GLU A 108 -14.17 17.38 -5.04
N GLU A 109 -15.48 17.21 -4.84
CA GLU A 109 -16.42 18.35 -4.90
C GLU A 109 -16.31 19.22 -3.64
N PRO A 110 -16.15 20.55 -3.77
CA PRO A 110 -16.27 21.43 -2.62
C PRO A 110 -17.68 21.30 -2.04
N ALA A 111 -17.79 21.28 -0.71
CA ALA A 111 -19.07 21.26 -0.04
C ALA A 111 -19.98 22.35 -0.64
N PRO A 112 -21.27 22.04 -0.93
CA PRO A 112 -22.19 23.04 -1.43
C PRO A 112 -22.27 24.23 -0.45
N PRO A 113 -22.48 25.46 -0.96
CA PRO A 113 -22.41 26.69 -0.18
C PRO A 113 -23.42 26.74 0.98
#